data_AF-A0A944BTY9-F1
#
_entry.id   AF-A0A944BTY9-F1
#
_cell.length_a   1.000
_cell.length_b   1.000
_cell.length_c   1.000
_cell.angle_alpha   90.00
_cell.angle_beta   90.00
_cell.angle_gamma   90.00
#
_symmetry.space_group_name_H-M   'P 1'
#
loop_
_entity.id
_entity.type
_entity.pdbx_description
1 polymer ?
#
loop_
_entity_poly.entity_id
_entity_poly.type
_entity_poly.pdbx_seq_one_letter_code
_entity_poly.pdbx_strand_id
1 'polypeptide(L)'
;MLKKLGIGAYCAFATLILAVVSWIIYGVNVTSAGYFHNESVPSVVLFTIFAILCEALVIAALFLPKKEGILGKILPIVQSALSVLAVFFLMFAAMRIIGARAQGLGYILGADSNAQAEFTAADFSSATMAIVAFIAYLVSSIAAVVTPFFGFEKKEKVAE
;
A
#
# COMPACT_ATOMS: atom_id res chain seq x y z
N MET A 1 0.78 -24.22 -12.46
CA MET A 1 1.54 -23.24 -11.66
C MET A 1 0.77 -22.80 -10.40
N LEU A 2 -0.50 -22.36 -10.50
CA LEU A 2 -1.31 -21.93 -9.35
C LEU A 2 -1.41 -22.94 -8.18
N LYS A 3 -1.44 -24.25 -8.46
CA LYS A 3 -1.55 -25.28 -7.40
C LYS A 3 -0.35 -25.32 -6.42
N LYS A 4 0.79 -24.73 -6.79
CA LYS A 4 2.04 -24.70 -6.00
C LYS A 4 2.24 -23.42 -5.17
N LEU A 5 1.36 -22.42 -5.31
CA LEU A 5 1.47 -21.16 -4.57
C LEU A 5 1.18 -21.36 -3.08
N GLY A 6 2.09 -20.86 -2.24
CA GLY A 6 1.91 -20.78 -0.79
C GLY A 6 1.06 -19.58 -0.38
N ILE A 7 0.67 -19.52 0.90
CA ILE A 7 -0.14 -18.42 1.45
C ILE A 7 0.54 -17.06 1.25
N GLY A 8 1.87 -17.00 1.38
CA GLY A 8 2.64 -15.77 1.20
C GLY A 8 2.48 -15.17 -0.20
N ALA A 9 2.31 -15.99 -1.23
CA ALA A 9 2.05 -15.50 -2.59
C ALA A 9 0.69 -14.80 -2.67
N TYR A 10 -0.36 -15.37 -2.08
CA TYR A 10 -1.68 -14.74 -2.04
C TYR A 10 -1.67 -13.43 -1.23
N CYS A 11 -0.92 -13.39 -0.12
CA CYS A 11 -0.72 -12.16 0.66
C CYS A 11 -0.01 -11.07 -0.15
N ALA A 12 1.04 -11.43 -0.92
CA ALA A 12 1.72 -10.50 -1.83
C ALA A 12 0.77 -9.95 -2.90
N PHE A 13 -0.02 -10.81 -3.56
CA PHE A 13 -1.02 -10.37 -4.53
C PHE A 13 -2.07 -9.43 -3.93
N ALA A 14 -2.60 -9.78 -2.75
CA ALA A 14 -3.57 -8.93 -2.06
C ALA A 14 -2.96 -7.57 -1.69
N THR A 15 -1.73 -7.58 -1.17
CA THR A 15 -0.99 -6.36 -0.82
C THR A 15 -0.76 -5.47 -2.04
N LEU A 16 -0.35 -6.05 -3.18
CA LEU A 16 -0.17 -5.32 -4.43
C LEU A 16 -1.47 -4.65 -4.89
N ILE A 17 -2.60 -5.38 -4.87
CA ILE A 17 -3.90 -4.84 -5.26
C ILE A 17 -4.29 -3.69 -4.33
N LEU A 18 -4.16 -3.87 -3.02
CA LEU A 18 -4.47 -2.84 -2.03
C LEU A 18 -3.60 -1.59 -2.18
N ALA A 19 -2.30 -1.77 -2.47
CA ALA A 19 -1.39 -0.66 -2.74
C ALA A 19 -1.81 0.16 -3.98
N VAL A 20 -2.20 -0.52 -5.06
CA VAL A 20 -2.70 0.14 -6.27
C VAL A 20 -4.02 0.86 -6.01
N VAL A 21 -4.96 0.23 -5.30
CA VAL A 21 -6.24 0.85 -4.93
C VAL A 21 -6.01 2.10 -4.06
N SER A 22 -5.12 2.01 -3.07
CA SER A 22 -4.74 3.15 -2.22
C SER A 22 -4.15 4.30 -3.03
N TRP A 23 -3.28 3.98 -4.00
CA TRP A 23 -2.71 4.96 -4.91
C TRP A 23 -3.78 5.68 -5.75
N ILE A 24 -4.75 4.93 -6.27
CA ILE A 24 -5.87 5.48 -7.06
C ILE A 24 -6.73 6.39 -6.17
N ILE A 25 -7.12 5.94 -4.99
CA ILE A 25 -7.94 6.73 -4.05
C ILE A 25 -7.22 8.04 -3.69
N TYR A 26 -5.91 7.99 -3.44
CA TYR A 26 -5.12 9.18 -3.19
C TYR A 26 -5.03 10.10 -4.42
N GLY A 27 -4.84 9.52 -5.61
CA GLY A 27 -4.89 10.26 -6.88
C GLY A 27 -6.21 10.99 -7.05
N VAL A 28 -7.34 10.35 -6.75
CA VAL A 28 -8.67 10.97 -6.77
C VAL A 28 -8.77 12.08 -5.71
N ASN A 29 -8.24 11.89 -4.51
CA ASN A 29 -8.26 12.92 -3.46
C ASN A 29 -7.54 14.22 -3.89
N VAL A 30 -6.41 14.11 -4.61
CA VAL A 30 -5.64 15.28 -5.05
C VAL A 30 -6.12 15.87 -6.38
N THR A 31 -6.91 15.15 -7.17
CA THR A 31 -7.40 15.62 -8.48
C THR A 31 -8.85 16.06 -8.45
N SER A 32 -9.66 15.57 -7.51
CA SER A 32 -11.05 16.01 -7.33
C SER A 32 -11.11 17.43 -6.79
N ALA A 33 -12.20 18.14 -7.10
CA ALA A 33 -12.47 19.45 -6.53
C ALA A 33 -12.63 19.38 -5.00
N GLY A 34 -12.32 20.49 -4.34
CA GLY A 34 -12.38 20.66 -2.88
C GLY A 34 -11.01 20.95 -2.27
N TYR A 35 -10.98 21.05 -0.95
CA TYR A 35 -9.85 21.57 -0.18
C TYR A 35 -8.47 20.99 -0.51
N PHE A 36 -8.36 19.68 -0.78
CA PHE A 36 -7.07 19.04 -1.09
C PHE A 36 -6.74 18.95 -2.59
N HIS A 37 -7.46 19.69 -3.43
CA HIS A 37 -7.21 19.74 -4.87
C HIS A 37 -5.82 20.32 -5.17
N ASN A 38 -5.05 19.64 -6.02
CA ASN A 38 -3.65 19.94 -6.37
C ASN A 38 -2.65 19.95 -5.20
N GLU A 39 -3.06 19.53 -4.00
CA GLU A 39 -2.19 19.44 -2.83
C GLU A 39 -1.41 18.11 -2.79
N SER A 40 -0.75 17.75 -3.89
CA SER A 40 -0.01 16.49 -3.97
C SER A 40 1.18 16.47 -3.02
N VAL A 41 1.33 15.37 -2.29
CA VAL A 41 2.46 15.00 -1.44
C VAL A 41 3.37 14.02 -2.20
N PRO A 42 4.48 14.47 -2.81
CA PRO A 42 5.30 13.62 -3.68
C PRO A 42 5.87 12.38 -2.98
N SER A 43 6.17 12.48 -1.68
CA SER A 43 6.66 11.35 -0.90
C SER A 43 5.65 10.21 -0.80
N VAL A 44 4.34 10.50 -0.75
CA VAL A 44 3.29 9.46 -0.72
C VAL A 44 3.31 8.69 -2.04
N VAL A 45 3.39 9.40 -3.17
CA VAL A 45 3.49 8.79 -4.51
C VAL A 45 4.75 7.93 -4.62
N LEU A 46 5.90 8.47 -4.25
CA LEU A 46 7.18 7.79 -4.36
C LEU A 46 7.22 6.49 -3.54
N PHE A 47 6.83 6.55 -2.27
CA PHE A 47 6.80 5.36 -1.42
C PHE A 47 5.79 4.33 -1.92
N THR A 48 4.63 4.76 -2.42
CA THR A 48 3.64 3.83 -2.98
C THR A 48 4.17 3.11 -4.22
N ILE A 49 4.86 3.84 -5.11
CA ILE A 49 5.50 3.24 -6.30
C ILE A 49 6.55 2.21 -5.87
N PHE A 50 7.41 2.53 -4.91
CA PHE A 50 8.41 1.58 -4.42
C PHE A 50 7.78 0.34 -3.77
N ALA A 51 6.69 0.49 -3.02
CA ALA A 51 5.96 -0.65 -2.48
C ALA A 51 5.40 -1.55 -3.58
N ILE A 52 4.75 -0.95 -4.59
CA ILE A 52 4.20 -1.66 -5.76
C ILE A 52 5.31 -2.41 -6.49
N LEU A 53 6.46 -1.78 -6.72
CA LEU A 53 7.61 -2.42 -7.37
C LEU A 53 8.16 -3.58 -6.55
N CYS A 54 8.28 -3.42 -5.23
CA CYS A 54 8.73 -4.51 -4.35
C CYS A 54 7.81 -5.73 -4.44
N GLU A 55 6.49 -5.54 -4.31
CA GLU A 55 5.51 -6.63 -4.39
C GLU A 55 5.46 -7.24 -5.81
N ALA A 56 5.53 -6.42 -6.85
CA ALA A 56 5.59 -6.90 -8.23
C ALA A 56 6.82 -7.77 -8.49
N LEU A 57 7.99 -7.40 -7.94
CA LEU A 57 9.21 -8.19 -8.04
C LEU A 57 9.13 -9.50 -7.24
N VAL A 58 8.52 -9.47 -6.05
CA VAL A 58 8.26 -10.67 -5.24
C VAL A 58 7.39 -11.66 -6.02
N ILE A 59 6.33 -11.15 -6.67
CA ILE A 59 5.42 -11.94 -7.49
C ILE A 59 6.12 -12.45 -8.75
N ALA A 60 6.87 -11.61 -9.47
CA ALA A 60 7.60 -12.00 -10.67
C ALA A 60 8.59 -13.15 -10.38
N ALA A 61 9.26 -13.10 -9.23
CA ALA A 61 10.17 -14.16 -8.78
C ALA A 61 9.51 -15.53 -8.59
N LEU A 62 8.17 -15.61 -8.44
CA LEU A 62 7.43 -16.87 -8.36
C LEU A 62 7.32 -17.59 -9.71
N PHE A 63 7.52 -16.88 -10.81
CA PHE A 63 7.37 -17.41 -12.17
C PHE A 63 8.72 -17.70 -12.85
N LEU A 64 9.85 -17.44 -12.16
CA LEU A 64 11.16 -17.80 -12.65
C LEU A 64 11.34 -19.33 -12.72
N PRO A 65 11.97 -19.87 -13.78
CA PRO A 65 12.21 -21.31 -13.92
C PRO A 65 13.19 -21.84 -12.85
N LYS A 66 13.23 -23.17 -12.72
CA LYS A 66 13.86 -23.96 -11.63
C LYS A 66 15.04 -23.26 -10.93
N LYS A 67 14.84 -23.10 -9.62
CA LYS A 67 15.74 -22.50 -8.65
C LYS A 67 16.85 -23.48 -8.22
N GLU A 68 17.69 -23.90 -9.17
CA GLU A 68 18.84 -24.77 -8.85
C GLU A 68 20.11 -23.93 -8.59
N GLY A 69 21.00 -24.44 -7.74
CA GLY A 69 22.26 -23.76 -7.39
C GLY A 69 22.10 -22.53 -6.48
N ILE A 70 23.04 -21.58 -6.57
CA ILE A 70 23.11 -20.37 -5.72
C ILE A 70 21.85 -19.51 -5.87
N LEU A 71 21.29 -19.44 -7.08
CA LEU A 71 20.10 -18.65 -7.37
C LEU A 71 18.89 -19.09 -6.52
N GLY A 72 18.74 -20.40 -6.27
CA GLY A 72 17.68 -20.92 -5.41
C GLY A 72 17.86 -20.62 -3.92
N LYS A 73 19.09 -20.31 -3.48
CA LYS A 73 19.36 -19.89 -2.10
C LYS A 73 19.15 -18.38 -1.91
N ILE A 74 19.53 -17.57 -2.89
CA ILE A 74 19.44 -16.11 -2.81
C ILE A 74 18.02 -15.62 -3.04
N LEU A 75 17.28 -16.22 -3.97
CA LEU A 75 15.97 -15.71 -4.38
C LEU A 75 14.94 -15.64 -3.24
N PRO A 76 14.82 -16.64 -2.34
CA PRO A 76 13.95 -16.53 -1.18
C PRO A 76 14.34 -15.39 -0.24
N ILE A 77 15.64 -15.16 -0.04
CA ILE A 77 16.15 -14.06 0.80
C ILE A 77 15.77 -12.71 0.20
N VAL A 78 15.95 -12.55 -1.11
CA VAL A 78 15.56 -11.33 -1.85
C VAL A 78 14.05 -11.12 -1.79
N GLN A 79 13.24 -12.16 -1.99
CA GLN A 79 11.78 -12.07 -1.88
C GLN A 79 11.35 -11.62 -0.47
N SER A 80 11.90 -12.22 0.58
CA SER A 80 11.64 -11.79 1.96
C SER A 80 12.06 -10.36 2.22
N ALA A 81 13.25 -9.95 1.74
CA ALA A 81 13.73 -8.57 1.89
C ALA A 81 12.82 -7.56 1.18
N LEU A 82 12.40 -7.86 -0.05
CA LEU A 82 11.48 -7.01 -0.82
C LEU A 82 10.10 -6.91 -0.16
N SER A 83 9.55 -8.01 0.36
CA SER A 83 8.29 -7.96 1.11
C SER A 83 8.40 -7.12 2.37
N VAL A 84 9.53 -7.18 3.09
CA VAL A 84 9.78 -6.30 4.25
C VAL A 84 9.91 -4.84 3.82
N LEU A 85 10.58 -4.55 2.71
CA LEU A 85 10.68 -3.18 2.18
C LEU A 85 9.30 -2.63 1.77
N ALA A 86 8.43 -3.46 1.16
CA ALA A 86 7.07 -3.07 0.83
C ALA A 86 6.27 -2.61 2.06
N VAL A 87 6.43 -3.29 3.20
CA VAL A 87 5.85 -2.87 4.49
C VAL A 87 6.29 -1.45 4.86
N PHE A 88 7.60 -1.20 4.86
CA PHE A 88 8.14 0.10 5.24
C PHE A 88 7.62 1.21 4.33
N PHE A 89 7.62 0.97 3.02
CA PHE A 89 7.15 1.96 2.06
C PHE A 89 5.65 2.27 2.22
N LEU A 90 4.80 1.25 2.42
CA LEU A 90 3.37 1.48 2.66
C LEU A 90 3.11 2.19 3.98
N MET A 91 3.84 1.84 5.05
CA MET A 91 3.75 2.51 6.34
C MET A 91 4.22 3.97 6.26
N PHE A 92 5.31 4.23 5.55
CA PHE A 92 5.79 5.59 5.31
C PHE A 92 4.81 6.40 4.47
N ALA A 93 4.21 5.83 3.43
CA ALA A 93 3.14 6.47 2.67
C ALA A 93 1.95 6.85 3.58
N ALA A 94 1.51 5.92 4.44
CA ALA A 94 0.43 6.14 5.40
C ALA A 94 0.74 7.29 6.38
N MET A 95 1.93 7.30 6.99
CA MET A 95 2.32 8.38 7.90
C MET A 95 2.42 9.73 7.20
N ARG A 96 2.95 9.75 5.96
CA ARG A 96 3.10 10.99 5.19
C ARG A 96 1.76 11.59 4.79
N ILE A 97 0.80 10.77 4.36
CA ILE A 97 -0.53 11.27 4.00
C ILE A 97 -1.30 11.76 5.23
N ILE A 98 -1.26 11.02 6.35
CA ILE A 98 -1.89 11.43 7.61
C ILE A 98 -1.31 12.77 8.07
N GLY A 99 0.03 12.87 8.13
CA GLY A 99 0.70 14.09 8.57
C GLY A 99 0.39 15.31 7.68
N ALA A 100 0.36 15.13 6.36
CA ALA A 100 0.09 16.21 5.42
C ALA A 100 -1.38 16.67 5.41
N ARG A 101 -2.30 15.87 5.93
CA ARG A 101 -3.74 16.13 5.86
C ARG A 101 -4.38 16.40 7.22
N ALA A 102 -3.70 16.08 8.32
CA ALA A 102 -4.20 16.27 9.68
C ALA A 102 -4.67 17.72 9.96
N GLN A 103 -3.86 18.72 9.57
CA GLN A 103 -4.21 20.11 9.80
C GLN A 103 -5.44 20.55 8.98
N GLY A 104 -5.48 20.22 7.68
CA GLY A 104 -6.62 20.54 6.82
C GLY A 104 -7.92 19.88 7.29
N LEU A 105 -7.85 18.62 7.72
CA LEU A 105 -8.99 17.93 8.33
C LEU A 105 -9.44 18.60 9.63
N GLY A 106 -8.50 19.06 10.46
CA GLY A 106 -8.79 19.83 11.66
C GLY A 106 -9.56 21.13 11.35
N TYR A 107 -9.19 21.83 10.29
CA TYR A 107 -9.91 23.04 9.86
C TYR A 107 -11.31 22.73 9.32
N ILE A 108 -11.44 21.74 8.43
CA ILE A 108 -12.74 21.45 7.79
C ILE A 108 -13.74 20.84 8.79
N LEU A 109 -13.30 19.87 9.59
CA LEU A 109 -14.18 19.07 10.45
C LEU A 109 -14.26 19.59 11.88
N GLY A 110 -13.28 20.38 12.33
CA GLY A 110 -13.17 20.89 13.69
C GLY A 110 -13.54 22.37 13.84
N ALA A 111 -13.85 23.08 12.76
CA ALA A 111 -14.29 24.47 12.80
C ALA A 111 -15.67 24.62 13.48
N ASP A 112 -15.92 25.79 14.08
CA ASP A 112 -17.25 26.16 14.57
C ASP A 112 -18.24 26.37 13.40
N SER A 113 -19.53 26.48 13.71
CA SER A 113 -20.59 26.56 12.69
C SER A 113 -20.48 27.78 11.77
N ASN A 114 -19.85 28.87 12.22
CA ASN A 114 -19.71 30.07 11.40
C ASN A 114 -18.55 29.91 10.41
N ALA A 115 -17.42 29.36 10.87
CA ALA A 115 -16.29 29.03 10.00
C ALA A 115 -16.60 27.86 9.05
N GLN A 116 -17.45 26.91 9.46
CA GLN A 116 -17.90 25.83 8.58
C GLN A 116 -18.77 26.31 7.41
N ALA A 117 -19.46 27.45 7.56
CA ALA A 117 -20.27 28.03 6.49
C ALA A 117 -19.43 28.50 5.28
N GLU A 118 -18.11 28.65 5.46
CA GLU A 118 -17.17 29.00 4.39
C GLU A 118 -16.78 27.79 3.53
N PHE A 119 -17.00 26.55 4.02
CA PHE A 119 -16.67 25.33 3.29
C PHE A 119 -17.82 24.87 2.41
N THR A 120 -17.47 24.44 1.21
CA THR A 120 -18.41 23.89 0.23
C THR A 120 -18.63 22.40 0.46
N ALA A 121 -19.69 21.84 -0.14
CA ALA A 121 -19.89 20.39 -0.16
C ALA A 121 -18.71 19.62 -0.78
N ALA A 122 -17.99 20.24 -1.71
CA ALA A 122 -16.79 19.65 -2.31
C ALA A 122 -15.64 19.55 -1.29
N ASP A 123 -15.51 20.49 -0.35
CA ASP A 123 -14.49 20.47 0.69
C ASP A 123 -14.73 19.34 1.70
N PHE A 124 -15.98 19.14 2.12
CA PHE A 124 -16.35 18.00 2.97
C PHE A 124 -16.18 16.65 2.26
N SER A 125 -16.48 16.58 0.96
CA SER A 125 -16.22 15.40 0.14
C SER A 125 -14.72 15.11 0.03
N SER A 126 -13.91 16.15 -0.21
CA SER A 126 -12.44 16.05 -0.25
C SER A 126 -11.86 15.59 1.09
N ALA A 127 -12.38 16.09 2.22
CA ALA A 127 -12.01 15.63 3.56
C ALA A 127 -12.35 14.15 3.78
N THR A 128 -13.54 13.71 3.35
CA THR A 128 -13.96 12.31 3.41
C THR A 128 -13.01 11.43 2.58
N MET A 129 -12.68 11.86 1.36
CA MET A 129 -11.74 11.15 0.49
C MET A 129 -10.33 11.06 1.09
N ALA A 130 -9.87 12.09 1.79
CA ALA A 130 -8.60 12.05 2.50
C ALA A 130 -8.61 10.98 3.61
N ILE A 131 -9.69 10.89 4.39
CA ILE A 131 -9.86 9.85 5.42
C ILE A 131 -9.89 8.45 4.80
N VAL A 132 -10.62 8.26 3.70
CA VAL A 132 -10.67 6.98 2.97
C VAL A 132 -9.28 6.60 2.47
N ALA A 133 -8.50 7.56 1.96
CA ALA A 133 -7.11 7.32 1.56
C ALA A 133 -6.25 6.87 2.74
N PHE A 134 -6.39 7.46 3.93
CA PHE A 134 -5.64 7.01 5.12
C PHE A 134 -5.94 5.57 5.45
N ILE A 135 -7.22 5.22 5.51
CA ILE A 135 -7.67 3.87 5.86
C ILE A 135 -7.16 2.87 4.81
N ALA A 136 -7.24 3.21 3.53
CA ALA A 136 -6.73 2.37 2.45
C ALA A 136 -5.22 2.10 2.61
N TYR A 137 -4.41 3.13 2.86
CA TYR A 137 -2.97 2.97 3.07
C TYR A 137 -2.65 2.18 4.36
N LEU A 138 -3.37 2.42 5.45
CA LEU A 138 -3.20 1.67 6.69
C LEU A 138 -3.52 0.18 6.50
N VAL A 139 -4.66 -0.13 5.88
CA VAL A 139 -5.04 -1.52 5.56
C VAL A 139 -4.02 -2.18 4.63
N SER A 140 -3.53 -1.45 3.62
CA SER A 140 -2.46 -1.94 2.73
C SER A 140 -1.19 -2.26 3.50
N SER A 141 -0.78 -1.39 4.42
CA SER A 141 0.40 -1.61 5.25
C SER A 141 0.25 -2.83 6.16
N ILE A 142 -0.93 -3.04 6.75
CA ILE A 142 -1.20 -4.21 7.59
C ILE A 142 -1.17 -5.49 6.75
N ALA A 143 -1.78 -5.48 5.56
CA ALA A 143 -1.70 -6.61 4.64
C ALA A 143 -0.24 -6.96 4.28
N ALA A 144 0.57 -5.93 4.02
CA ALA A 144 2.00 -6.10 3.75
C ALA A 144 2.74 -6.72 4.94
N VAL A 145 2.44 -6.32 6.19
CA VAL A 145 3.10 -6.86 7.40
C VAL A 145 2.93 -8.37 7.47
N VAL A 146 1.78 -8.88 7.05
CA VAL A 146 1.44 -10.30 7.12
C VAL A 146 2.23 -11.12 6.09
N THR A 147 2.56 -10.54 4.94
CA THR A 147 3.19 -11.24 3.80
C THR A 147 4.54 -11.92 4.15
N PRO A 148 5.52 -11.24 4.79
CA PRO A 148 6.80 -11.85 5.15
C PRO A 148 6.73 -13.07 6.08
N PHE A 149 5.64 -13.24 6.85
CA PHE A 149 5.49 -14.35 7.80
C PHE A 149 5.10 -15.67 7.13
N PHE A 150 4.70 -15.66 5.86
CA PHE A 150 4.24 -16.84 5.14
C PHE A 150 5.18 -17.23 4.00
N GLY A 151 5.37 -18.54 3.80
CA GLY A 151 6.10 -19.06 2.65
C GLY A 151 5.36 -18.80 1.33
N PHE A 152 6.09 -18.39 0.30
CA PHE A 152 5.55 -18.11 -1.03
C PHE A 152 5.26 -19.37 -1.87
N GLU A 153 5.86 -20.49 -1.53
CA GLU A 153 5.66 -21.79 -2.17
C GLU A 153 5.10 -22.79 -1.15
N LYS A 154 4.24 -23.72 -1.59
CA LYS A 154 3.83 -24.84 -0.73
C LYS A 154 5.03 -25.76 -0.48
N LYS A 155 5.28 -26.09 0.78
CA LYS A 155 6.23 -27.15 1.13
C LYS A 155 5.72 -28.48 0.56
N GLU A 156 6.53 -29.17 -0.24
CA GLU A 156 6.23 -30.54 -0.66
C GLU A 156 6.20 -31.43 0.58
N LYS A 157 5.17 -32.29 0.70
CA LYS A 157 5.15 -33.30 1.76
C LYS A 157 6.35 -34.22 1.53
N VAL A 158 7.24 -34.30 2.50
CA VAL A 158 8.24 -35.37 2.54
C VAL A 158 7.43 -36.66 2.68
N ALA A 159 7.53 -37.54 1.70
CA ALA A 159 7.00 -38.90 1.83
C ALA A 159 7.84 -39.59 2.91
N GLU A 160 7.21 -39.90 4.04
CA GLU A 160 7.75 -40.83 5.05
C GLU A 160 7.76 -42.26 4.51
#